data_AF-A0A3D1IHT0-F1
#
_entry.id   AF-A0A3D1IHT0-F1
#
_cell.length_a   1.000
_cell.length_b   1.000
_cell.length_c   1.000
_cell.angle_alpha   90.00
_cell.angle_beta   90.00
_cell.angle_gamma   90.00
#
_symmetry.space_group_name_H-M   'P 1'
#
loop_
_entity.id
_entity.type
_entity.pdbx_description
1 polymer ?
#
loop_
_entity_poly.entity_id
_entity_poly.type
_entity_poly.pdbx_seq_one_letter_code
_entity_poly.pdbx_strand_id
1 'polypeptide(L)' 'TDLGALFHRLNNQLGIILANAELLKARATDDASSSRASQIVTSAVEAISAAQHIRSRWQDK' A
#
# COMPACT_ATOMS: atom_id res chain seq x y z
N THR A 1 4.84 -5.32 22.79
CA THR A 1 4.41 -4.82 21.46
C THR A 1 3.46 -5.84 20.90
N ASP A 2 2.19 -5.49 20.69
CA ASP A 2 1.23 -6.43 20.08
C ASP A 2 1.43 -6.44 18.57
N LEU A 3 1.76 -7.60 18.01
CA LEU A 3 1.99 -7.79 16.57
C LEU A 3 0.73 -7.44 15.76
N GLY A 4 -0.47 -7.67 16.32
CA GLY A 4 -1.73 -7.27 15.71
C GLY A 4 -1.84 -5.76 15.54
N ALA A 5 -1.51 -5.00 16.59
CA ALA A 5 -1.48 -3.54 16.55
C ALA A 5 -0.43 -3.00 15.55
N LEU A 6 0.72 -3.67 15.40
CA LEU A 6 1.74 -3.29 14.41
C LEU A 6 1.22 -3.49 12.97
N PHE A 7 0.61 -4.63 12.66
CA PHE A 7 0.02 -4.86 11.33
C PHE A 7 -1.14 -3.91 11.02
N HIS A 8 -1.96 -3.59 12.01
CA HIS A 8 -3.01 -2.58 11.85
C HIS A 8 -2.42 -1.22 11.46
N ARG A 9 -1.39 -0.76 12.19
CA ARG A 9 -0.73 0.52 11.90
C ARG A 9 -0.05 0.50 10.52
N LEU A 10 0.62 -0.60 10.17
CA LEU A 10 1.25 -0.77 8.86
C LEU A 10 0.22 -0.69 7.73
N ASN A 11 -0.86 -1.48 7.81
CA ASN A 11 -1.91 -1.48 6.79
C ASN A 11 -2.60 -0.12 6.67
N ASN A 12 -2.79 0.61 7.77
CA ASN A 12 -3.31 1.96 7.72
C ASN A 12 -2.38 2.91 6.93
N GLN A 13 -1.06 2.86 7.17
CA GLN A 13 -0.11 3.68 6.41
C GLN A 13 -0.07 3.30 4.92
N LEU A 14 -0.11 2.00 4.61
CA LEU A 14 -0.17 1.53 3.22
C LEU A 14 -1.46 1.97 2.52
N GLY A 15 -2.60 1.96 3.22
CA GLY A 15 -3.87 2.48 2.69
C GLY A 15 -3.82 3.98 2.39
N ILE A 16 -3.20 4.77 3.26
CA ILE A 16 -2.98 6.22 3.04
C ILE A 16 -2.09 6.45 1.80
N ILE A 17 -1.00 5.68 1.67
CA ILE A 17 -0.10 5.76 0.51
C ILE A 17 -0.85 5.43 -0.79
N LEU A 18 -1.65 4.37 -0.78
CA LEU A 18 -2.46 3.96 -1.94
C LEU A 18 -3.44 5.06 -2.34
N ALA A 19 -4.22 5.59 -1.40
CA ALA A 19 -5.19 6.66 -1.66
C ALA A 19 -4.51 7.92 -2.23
N ASN A 20 -3.34 8.29 -1.71
CA ASN A 20 -2.56 9.41 -2.23
C ASN A 20 -2.03 9.15 -3.65
N ALA A 21 -1.60 7.92 -3.95
CA ALA A 21 -1.13 7.55 -5.28
C ALA A 21 -2.26 7.55 -6.31
N GLU A 22 -3.45 7.07 -5.93
CA GLU A 22 -4.67 7.13 -6.75
C GLU A 22 -5.08 8.58 -7.02
N LEU A 23 -5.05 9.43 -5.99
CA LEU A 23 -5.32 10.86 -6.15
C LEU A 23 -4.30 11.55 -7.06
N LEU A 24 -3.01 11.21 -6.93
CA LEU A 24 -1.95 11.71 -7.80
C LEU A 24 -2.19 11.30 -9.25
N LYS A 25 -2.58 10.04 -9.48
CA LYS A 25 -2.91 9.53 -10.80
C LYS A 25 -4.12 10.27 -11.40
N ALA A 26 -5.16 10.49 -10.60
CA ALA A 26 -6.37 11.20 -11.04
C ALA A 26 -6.11 12.69 -11.36
N ARG A 27 -5.07 13.29 -10.78
CA ARG A 27 -4.69 14.70 -11.00
C ARG A 27 -3.53 14.89 -11.97
N ALA A 28 -2.97 13.81 -12.52
CA ALA A 28 -1.84 13.89 -13.43
C ALA A 28 -2.24 14.62 -14.72
N THR A 29 -1.48 15.65 -15.09
CA THR A 29 -1.70 16.47 -16.30
C THR A 29 -0.83 16.03 -17.48
N ASP A 30 0.11 15.12 -17.24
CA ASP A 30 1.05 14.61 -18.23
C ASP A 30 1.27 13.09 -18.05
N ASP A 31 1.69 12.45 -19.14
CA ASP A 31 1.85 11.00 -19.22
C ASP A 31 2.94 10.48 -18.27
N ALA A 32 4.00 11.26 -18.03
CA ALA A 32 5.08 10.85 -17.14
C ALA A 32 4.60 10.80 -15.68
N SER A 33 3.89 11.84 -15.24
CA SER A 33 3.25 11.88 -13.91
C SER A 33 2.21 10.77 -13.74
N SER A 34 1.39 10.50 -14.77
CA SER A 34 0.39 9.42 -14.75
C SER A 34 1.02 8.02 -14.66
N SER A 35 2.09 7.79 -15.43
CA SER A 35 2.86 6.54 -15.41
C SER A 35 3.50 6.32 -14.04
N ARG A 36 4.14 7.35 -13.48
CA ARG A 36 4.75 7.28 -12.15
C ARG A 36 3.72 7.03 -11.06
N ALA A 37 2.59 7.71 -11.09
CA ALA A 37 1.51 7.49 -10.12
C ALA A 37 0.95 6.05 -10.23
N SER A 38 0.80 5.53 -11.44
CA SER A 38 0.39 4.13 -11.67
C SER A 38 1.39 3.14 -11.08
N GLN A 39 2.70 3.37 -11.23
CA GLN A 39 3.72 2.53 -10.60
C GLN A 39 3.61 2.53 -9.07
N ILE A 40 3.37 3.70 -8.46
CA ILE A 40 3.21 3.82 -7.00
C ILE A 40 1.96 3.05 -6.54
N VAL A 41 0.83 3.16 -7.25
CA VAL A 41 -0.38 2.38 -6.97
C VAL A 41 -0.07 0.89 -6.98
N THR A 42 0.59 0.39 -8.02
CA THR A 42 0.96 -1.03 -8.13
C THR A 42 1.83 -1.47 -6.95
N SER A 43 2.89 -0.72 -6.64
CA SER A 43 3.78 -1.03 -5.51
C SER A 43 3.06 -1.00 -4.15
N ALA A 44 2.10 -0.09 -3.95
CA ALA A 44 1.32 -0.03 -2.72
C ALA A 44 0.42 -1.26 -2.55
N VAL A 45 -0.24 -1.72 -3.63
CA VAL A 45 -1.05 -2.94 -3.63
C VAL A 45 -0.20 -4.19 -3.36
N GLU A 46 0.99 -4.27 -3.97
CA GLU A 46 1.95 -5.35 -3.70
C GLU A 46 2.41 -5.35 -2.24
N ALA A 47 2.72 -4.19 -1.67
CA ALA A 47 3.12 -4.06 -0.28
C ALA A 47 2.01 -4.47 0.70
N ILE A 48 0.75 -4.11 0.42
CA ILE A 48 -0.41 -4.56 1.20
C ILE A 48 -0.52 -6.08 1.15
N SER A 49 -0.39 -6.67 -0.04
CA SER A 49 -0.45 -8.12 -0.24
C SER A 49 0.67 -8.83 0.52
N ALA A 50 1.90 -8.30 0.49
CA ALA A 50 3.03 -8.81 1.24
C ALA A 50 2.79 -8.72 2.77
N ALA A 51 2.26 -7.60 3.26
CA ALA A 51 1.93 -7.44 4.68
C ALA A 51 0.87 -8.45 5.15
N GLN A 52 -0.16 -8.69 4.33
CA GLN A 52 -1.18 -9.71 4.59
C GLN A 52 -0.58 -11.12 4.61
N HIS A 53 0.29 -11.43 3.64
CA HIS A 53 0.94 -12.73 3.57
C HIS A 53 1.83 -12.98 4.80
N ILE A 54 2.64 -11.99 5.20
CA ILE A 54 3.44 -12.09 6.42
C ILE A 54 2.51 -12.33 7.61
N ARG A 55 1.45 -11.53 7.79
CA ARG A 55 0.51 -11.70 8.90
C ARG A 55 -0.09 -13.11 8.96
N SER A 56 -0.53 -13.66 7.82
CA SER A 56 -1.10 -15.02 7.76
C SER A 56 -0.11 -16.07 8.25
N ARG A 57 1.15 -16.01 7.80
CA ARG A 57 2.22 -16.94 8.21
C ARG A 57 2.58 -16.86 9.70
N TRP A 58 2.29 -15.74 10.36
CA TRP A 58 2.47 -15.60 11.80
C TRP A 58 1.26 -16.04 12.61
N GLN A 59 0.05 -16.02 12.04
CA GLN A 59 -1.17 -16.49 12.70
C GLN A 59 -1.32 -18.02 12.63
N ASP A 60 -0.71 -18.66 11.63
CA ASP A 60 -0.66 -20.12 11.48
C ASP A 60 0.39 -20.82 12.38
N LYS A 61 1.17 -20.05 13.14
CA LYS A 61 2.21 -20.54 14.07
C LYS A 61 1.78 -20.40 15.52
#